data_AF-A0A957XQ60-F1
#
_entry.id   AF-A0A957XQ60-F1
#
_cell.length_a   1.000
_cell.length_b   1.000
_cell.length_c   1.000
_cell.angle_alpha   90.00
_cell.angle_beta   90.00
_cell.angle_gamma   90.00
#
_symmetry.space_group_name_H-M   'P 1'
#
loop_
_entity.id
_entity.type
_entity.pdbx_description
1 polymer ?
#
loop_
_entity_poly.entity_id
_entity_poly.type
_entity_poly.pdbx_seq_one_letter_code
_entity_poly.pdbx_strand_id
1 'polypeptide(L)'
;RVKSFVLISTDKAVWPTNVMGATKRLAELILQGLADEFKDTCFSMVRFGNVLGSSGSVVPLFRKQINDGGPITVTHPEVSRYFMTITEAAQLVIQSTSIAEGGDVLVLDMGEHVSILELAHKMVHLMGLEVRDEENPHGDIDIKFTGLRPGEKLREELLIGDNLIGTEHSKILRAEEIKMSWEEVSIILSQLNKACDEFDYKKIREILLNSIIGFKPSHAFVDSIFVQSMLPVELKPEGGSKVSQLYPKKN
;
A
#
# COMPACT_ATOMS: atom_id res chain seq x y z
N ARG A 1 6.91 -29.86 -2.67
CA ARG A 1 6.14 -29.10 -3.68
C ARG A 1 5.10 -28.27 -2.95
N VAL A 2 4.89 -27.01 -3.35
CA VAL A 2 3.89 -26.12 -2.76
C VAL A 2 2.61 -26.23 -3.58
N LYS A 3 1.46 -26.50 -2.96
CA LYS A 3 0.18 -26.64 -3.67
C LYS A 3 -0.54 -25.30 -3.88
N SER A 4 -0.47 -24.43 -2.89
CA SER A 4 -1.11 -23.11 -2.90
C SER A 4 -0.10 -22.07 -2.44
N PHE A 5 -0.02 -20.98 -3.18
CA PHE A 5 0.78 -19.81 -2.87
C PHE A 5 -0.10 -18.57 -2.91
N VAL A 6 -0.12 -17.82 -1.82
CA VAL A 6 -0.98 -16.63 -1.71
C VAL A 6 -0.12 -15.42 -1.43
N LEU A 7 -0.25 -14.40 -2.29
CA LEU A 7 0.34 -13.10 -2.09
C LEU A 7 -0.67 -12.16 -1.44
N ILE A 8 -0.29 -11.65 -0.27
CA ILE A 8 -0.99 -10.52 0.35
C ILE A 8 -0.70 -9.28 -0.49
N SER A 9 -1.72 -8.74 -1.14
CA SER A 9 -1.64 -7.49 -1.89
C SER A 9 -2.34 -6.35 -1.11
N THR A 10 -2.56 -5.21 -1.76
CA THR A 10 -3.08 -3.99 -1.14
C THR A 10 -3.92 -3.22 -2.14
N ASP A 11 -4.92 -2.51 -1.65
CA ASP A 11 -5.63 -1.43 -2.37
C ASP A 11 -4.69 -0.48 -3.14
N LYS A 12 -3.48 -0.18 -2.62
CA LYS A 12 -2.50 0.70 -3.26
C LYS A 12 -1.90 0.14 -4.56
N ALA A 13 -2.09 -1.16 -4.85
CA ALA A 13 -1.73 -1.76 -6.12
C ALA A 13 -2.70 -1.37 -7.24
N VAL A 14 -3.87 -0.84 -6.89
CA VAL A 14 -4.89 -0.32 -7.81
C VAL A 14 -4.51 1.11 -8.19
N TRP A 15 -4.38 1.39 -9.49
CA TRP A 15 -3.96 2.70 -10.02
C TRP A 15 -2.82 3.33 -9.20
N PRO A 16 -1.65 2.67 -9.12
CA PRO A 16 -0.65 3.03 -8.13
C PRO A 16 -0.12 4.45 -8.36
N THR A 17 -0.08 5.25 -7.29
CA THR A 17 0.46 6.62 -7.28
C THR A 17 1.77 6.73 -6.50
N ASN A 18 2.20 5.63 -5.87
CA ASN A 18 3.47 5.49 -5.16
C ASN A 18 4.20 4.20 -5.57
N VAL A 19 5.52 4.18 -5.35
CA VAL A 19 6.38 3.06 -5.73
C VAL A 19 6.01 1.77 -5.00
N MET A 20 5.58 1.85 -3.74
CA MET A 20 5.14 0.68 -2.97
C MET A 20 3.97 -0.01 -3.69
N GLY A 21 2.91 0.74 -4.00
CA GLY A 21 1.76 0.26 -4.78
C GLY A 21 2.17 -0.30 -6.14
N ALA A 22 3.05 0.39 -6.87
CA ALA A 22 3.53 -0.06 -8.18
C ALA A 22 4.25 -1.41 -8.10
N THR A 23 5.13 -1.59 -7.11
CA THR A 23 5.83 -2.87 -6.90
C THR A 23 4.88 -3.99 -6.49
N LYS A 24 3.83 -3.68 -5.71
CA LYS A 24 2.77 -4.65 -5.38
C LYS A 24 1.98 -5.06 -6.60
N ARG A 25 1.61 -4.11 -7.47
CA ARG A 25 0.94 -4.41 -8.74
C ARG A 25 1.81 -5.27 -9.66
N LEU A 26 3.10 -4.96 -9.77
CA LEU A 26 4.03 -5.79 -10.53
C LEU A 26 4.13 -7.21 -9.95
N ALA A 27 4.15 -7.36 -8.63
CA ALA A 27 4.15 -8.67 -7.99
C ALA A 27 2.90 -9.50 -8.32
N GLU A 28 1.73 -8.87 -8.46
CA GLU A 28 0.52 -9.56 -8.92
C GLU A 28 0.70 -10.09 -10.35
N LEU A 29 1.21 -9.26 -11.27
CA LEU A 29 1.46 -9.65 -12.66
C LEU A 29 2.48 -10.79 -12.76
N ILE A 30 3.52 -10.77 -11.92
CA ILE A 30 4.51 -11.86 -11.83
C ILE A 30 3.82 -13.18 -11.49
N LEU A 31 2.94 -13.18 -10.49
CA LEU A 31 2.25 -14.40 -10.08
C LEU A 31 1.20 -14.86 -11.09
N GLN A 32 0.56 -13.94 -11.81
CA GLN A 32 -0.30 -14.30 -12.94
C GLN A 32 0.49 -14.98 -14.06
N GLY A 33 1.65 -14.43 -14.44
CA GLY A 33 2.54 -15.06 -15.42
C GLY A 33 3.04 -16.43 -14.97
N LEU A 34 3.42 -16.57 -13.70
CA LEU A 34 3.82 -17.87 -13.13
C LEU A 34 2.66 -18.87 -13.08
N ALA A 35 1.43 -18.42 -12.83
CA ALA A 35 0.24 -19.29 -12.88
C ALA A 35 -0.03 -19.81 -14.29
N ASP A 36 0.34 -19.06 -15.33
CA ASP A 36 0.27 -19.51 -16.72
C ASP A 36 1.30 -20.62 -17.01
N GLU A 37 2.51 -20.54 -16.46
CA GLU A 37 3.59 -21.52 -16.63
C GLU A 37 3.48 -22.78 -15.73
N PHE A 38 3.13 -22.58 -14.46
CA PHE A 38 3.24 -23.61 -13.42
C PHE A 38 1.85 -24.05 -12.93
N LYS A 39 1.24 -25.01 -13.64
CA LYS A 39 -0.10 -25.53 -13.29
C LYS A 39 -0.16 -26.38 -12.03
N ASP A 40 0.98 -26.83 -11.51
CA ASP A 40 1.07 -27.63 -10.28
C ASP A 40 0.91 -26.79 -8.99
N THR A 41 1.00 -25.46 -9.07
CA THR A 41 0.87 -24.53 -7.94
C THR A 41 -0.27 -23.54 -8.20
N CYS A 42 -1.27 -23.50 -7.31
CA CYS A 42 -2.30 -22.46 -7.36
C CYS A 42 -1.74 -21.16 -6.78
N PHE A 43 -1.37 -20.22 -7.65
CA PHE A 43 -1.01 -18.86 -7.26
C PHE A 43 -2.25 -18.00 -7.14
N SER A 44 -2.34 -17.19 -6.10
CA SER A 44 -3.42 -16.22 -5.93
C SER A 44 -2.93 -14.96 -5.23
N MET A 45 -3.66 -13.88 -5.42
CA MET A 45 -3.41 -12.59 -4.82
C MET A 45 -4.66 -12.15 -4.07
N VAL A 46 -4.51 -11.65 -2.84
CA VAL A 46 -5.64 -11.13 -2.07
C VAL A 46 -5.40 -9.66 -1.78
N ARG A 47 -6.26 -8.79 -2.32
CA ARG A 47 -6.26 -7.34 -2.08
C ARG A 47 -7.23 -6.98 -0.97
N PHE A 48 -6.75 -6.13 -0.07
CA PHE A 48 -7.59 -5.46 0.92
C PHE A 48 -6.95 -4.13 1.35
N GLY A 49 -7.74 -3.32 2.05
CA GLY A 49 -7.33 -2.00 2.53
C GLY A 49 -6.58 -2.04 3.86
N ASN A 50 -6.78 -1.02 4.69
CA ASN A 50 -6.10 -0.93 5.97
C ASN A 50 -6.64 -1.96 6.98
N VAL A 51 -5.73 -2.48 7.80
CA VAL A 51 -6.07 -3.32 8.95
C VAL A 51 -5.98 -2.47 10.22
N LEU A 52 -7.05 -2.48 11.02
CA LEU A 52 -7.12 -1.74 12.28
C LEU A 52 -6.01 -2.18 13.25
N GLY A 53 -5.32 -1.21 13.84
CA GLY A 53 -4.28 -1.46 14.84
C GLY A 53 -2.99 -2.06 14.29
N SER A 54 -2.81 -2.13 12.97
CA SER A 54 -1.55 -2.55 12.35
C SER A 54 -0.39 -1.61 12.72
N SER A 55 0.83 -2.17 12.75
CA SER A 55 2.05 -1.42 13.10
C SER A 55 2.25 -0.21 12.17
N GLY A 56 2.46 0.97 12.77
CA GLY A 56 2.66 2.21 12.01
C GLY A 56 1.41 2.76 11.32
N SER A 57 0.22 2.22 11.62
CA SER A 57 -1.04 2.76 11.10
C SER A 57 -1.50 4.01 11.87
N VAL A 58 -2.55 4.64 11.33
CA VAL A 58 -3.08 5.91 11.85
C VAL A 58 -3.65 5.79 13.27
N VAL A 59 -4.24 4.64 13.64
CA VAL A 59 -4.85 4.45 14.96
C VAL A 59 -3.80 4.44 16.08
N PRO A 60 -2.71 3.64 16.01
CA PRO A 60 -1.60 3.75 16.96
C PRO A 60 -0.96 5.15 17.01
N LEU A 61 -0.86 5.83 15.86
CA LEU A 61 -0.33 7.19 15.80
C LEU A 61 -1.21 8.18 16.59
N PHE A 62 -2.52 8.18 16.33
CA PHE A 62 -3.47 9.05 17.03
C PHE A 62 -3.49 8.75 18.52
N ARG A 63 -3.53 7.48 18.92
CA ARG A 63 -3.46 7.10 20.34
C ARG A 63 -2.20 7.67 21.01
N LYS A 64 -1.05 7.57 20.35
CA LYS A 64 0.20 8.14 20.85
C LYS A 64 0.10 9.67 20.95
N GLN A 65 -0.34 10.34 19.89
CA GLN A 65 -0.48 11.79 19.86
C GLN A 65 -1.43 12.30 20.96
N ILE A 66 -2.56 11.63 21.18
CA ILE A 66 -3.50 11.99 22.24
C ILE A 66 -2.86 11.82 23.62
N ASN A 67 -2.19 10.69 23.88
CA ASN A 67 -1.50 10.45 25.15
C ASN A 67 -0.36 11.47 25.40
N ASP A 68 0.27 11.96 24.34
CA ASP A 68 1.33 12.98 24.40
C ASP A 68 0.76 14.41 24.53
N GLY A 69 -0.57 14.59 24.59
CA GLY A 69 -1.24 15.90 24.74
C GLY A 69 -1.60 16.59 23.43
N GLY A 70 -1.47 15.90 22.29
CA GLY A 70 -1.75 16.42 20.95
C GLY A 70 -0.63 17.32 20.39
N PRO A 71 -0.85 17.95 19.23
CA PRO A 71 -2.03 17.81 18.37
C PRO A 71 -2.06 16.46 17.63
N ILE A 72 -3.25 16.02 17.25
CA ILE A 72 -3.40 14.95 16.26
C ILE A 72 -3.07 15.51 14.87
N THR A 73 -2.38 14.73 14.04
CA THR A 73 -2.06 15.13 12.67
C THR A 73 -2.89 14.36 11.64
N VAL A 74 -3.76 15.06 10.91
CA VAL A 74 -4.54 14.50 9.79
C VAL A 74 -3.94 15.01 8.47
N THR A 75 -3.80 14.16 7.46
CA THR A 75 -3.16 14.60 6.20
C THR A 75 -4.06 15.53 5.39
N HIS A 76 -5.35 15.21 5.30
CA HIS A 76 -6.33 16.03 4.58
C HIS A 76 -7.73 15.84 5.18
N PRO A 77 -8.61 16.88 5.22
CA PRO A 77 -9.95 16.75 5.79
C PRO A 77 -10.81 15.68 5.09
N GLU A 78 -10.66 15.54 3.77
CA GLU A 78 -11.43 14.58 2.96
C GLU A 78 -10.78 13.18 2.82
N VAL A 79 -9.67 12.91 3.51
CA VAL A 79 -8.99 11.62 3.38
C VAL A 79 -9.81 10.51 4.04
N SER A 80 -10.06 9.43 3.29
CA SER A 80 -10.80 8.27 3.78
C SER A 80 -10.11 6.96 3.42
N ARG A 81 -10.30 5.93 4.25
CA ARG A 81 -9.68 4.62 4.07
C ARG A 81 -10.67 3.50 4.38
N TYR A 82 -10.48 2.35 3.74
CA TYR A 82 -11.14 1.12 4.11
C TYR A 82 -10.48 0.53 5.35
N PHE A 83 -11.27 -0.01 6.27
CA PHE A 83 -10.77 -0.68 7.46
C PHE A 83 -11.44 -2.02 7.67
N MET A 84 -10.64 -2.97 8.12
CA MET A 84 -11.11 -4.28 8.58
C MET A 84 -10.28 -4.68 9.80
N THR A 85 -10.82 -5.55 10.67
CA THR A 85 -10.04 -6.09 11.78
C THR A 85 -9.00 -7.09 11.27
N ILE A 86 -7.94 -7.31 12.06
CA ILE A 86 -6.91 -8.28 11.70
C ILE A 86 -7.46 -9.72 11.63
N THR A 87 -8.40 -10.06 12.52
CA THR A 87 -9.00 -11.39 12.58
C THR A 87 -9.85 -11.66 11.35
N GLU A 88 -10.70 -10.70 10.95
CA GLU A 88 -11.50 -10.80 9.73
C GLU A 88 -10.61 -10.92 8.50
N ALA A 89 -9.61 -10.04 8.35
CA ALA A 89 -8.70 -10.08 7.21
C ALA A 89 -7.96 -11.41 7.11
N ALA A 90 -7.43 -11.92 8.23
CA ALA A 90 -6.74 -13.21 8.26
C ALA A 90 -7.65 -14.38 7.88
N GLN A 91 -8.88 -14.41 8.41
CA GLN A 91 -9.86 -15.44 8.08
C GLN A 91 -10.22 -15.43 6.59
N LEU A 92 -10.53 -14.25 6.04
CA LEU A 92 -10.90 -14.11 4.63
C LEU A 92 -9.74 -14.43 3.68
N VAL A 93 -8.50 -14.12 4.06
CA VAL A 93 -7.30 -14.53 3.31
C VAL A 93 -7.18 -16.05 3.28
N ILE A 94 -7.38 -16.73 4.41
CA ILE A 94 -7.31 -18.20 4.46
C ILE A 94 -8.42 -18.82 3.61
N GLN A 95 -9.65 -18.31 3.69
CA GLN A 95 -10.78 -18.79 2.89
C GLN A 95 -10.59 -18.52 1.39
N SER A 96 -10.00 -17.38 1.03
CA SER A 96 -9.60 -17.05 -0.34
C SER A 96 -8.74 -18.16 -0.97
N THR A 97 -7.87 -18.80 -0.18
CA THR A 97 -6.99 -19.87 -0.69
C THR A 97 -7.74 -21.12 -1.16
N SER A 98 -8.92 -21.40 -0.58
CA SER A 98 -9.77 -22.53 -1.00
C SER A 98 -10.67 -22.20 -2.19
N ILE A 99 -10.86 -20.91 -2.49
CA ILE A 99 -11.69 -20.42 -3.60
C ILE A 99 -10.85 -20.21 -4.86
N ALA A 100 -9.56 -19.91 -4.72
CA ALA A 100 -8.68 -19.59 -5.82
C ALA A 100 -8.48 -20.77 -6.80
N GLU A 101 -8.57 -20.47 -8.09
CA GLU A 101 -8.39 -21.42 -9.21
C GLU A 101 -7.02 -21.28 -9.89
N GLY A 102 -6.25 -20.24 -9.56
CA GLY A 102 -4.91 -19.97 -10.08
C GLY A 102 -4.85 -18.70 -10.93
N GLY A 103 -3.90 -17.83 -10.63
CA GLY A 103 -3.78 -16.49 -11.24
C GLY A 103 -4.84 -15.48 -10.77
N ASP A 104 -5.69 -15.87 -9.81
CA ASP A 104 -6.80 -15.05 -9.33
C ASP A 104 -6.33 -13.83 -8.54
N VAL A 105 -6.92 -12.68 -8.86
CA VAL A 105 -6.88 -11.48 -8.01
C VAL A 105 -8.18 -11.43 -7.22
N LEU A 106 -8.13 -11.88 -5.98
CA LEU A 106 -9.25 -11.84 -5.05
C LEU A 106 -9.25 -10.49 -4.31
N VAL A 107 -10.44 -9.93 -4.10
CA VAL A 107 -10.66 -8.64 -3.43
C VAL A 107 -11.60 -8.87 -2.26
N LEU A 108 -11.21 -8.43 -1.08
CA LEU A 108 -12.06 -8.50 0.09
C LEU A 108 -13.05 -7.33 0.11
N ASP A 109 -14.32 -7.61 0.38
CA ASP A 109 -15.31 -6.57 0.65
C ASP A 109 -15.05 -5.95 2.03
N MET A 110 -14.58 -4.71 2.01
CA MET A 110 -14.18 -3.93 3.19
C MET A 110 -15.32 -3.06 3.74
N GLY A 111 -16.52 -3.11 3.16
CA GLY A 111 -17.62 -2.20 3.51
C GLY A 111 -17.36 -0.76 3.07
N GLU A 112 -17.77 0.20 3.88
CA GLU A 112 -17.71 1.63 3.53
C GLU A 112 -16.38 2.28 3.91
N HIS A 113 -16.06 3.37 3.21
CA HIS A 113 -14.93 4.22 3.57
C HIS A 113 -15.14 4.90 4.92
N VAL A 114 -14.09 4.93 5.74
CA VAL A 114 -14.07 5.66 7.01
C VAL A 114 -13.29 6.96 6.82
N SER A 115 -13.89 8.10 7.17
CA SER A 115 -13.21 9.39 7.24
C SER A 115 -12.14 9.37 8.34
N ILE A 116 -10.91 9.73 7.99
CA ILE A 116 -9.80 9.77 8.96
C ILE A 116 -9.98 10.92 9.95
N LEU A 117 -10.61 12.02 9.51
CA LEU A 117 -10.96 13.13 10.40
C LEU A 117 -11.98 12.67 11.45
N GLU A 118 -13.09 12.05 11.02
CA GLU A 118 -14.09 11.53 11.95
C GLU A 118 -13.51 10.47 12.89
N LEU A 119 -12.59 9.63 12.39
CA LEU A 119 -11.87 8.67 13.22
C LEU A 119 -11.05 9.39 14.30
N ALA A 120 -10.35 10.48 13.98
CA ALA A 120 -9.62 11.29 14.95
C ALA A 120 -10.56 11.84 16.05
N HIS A 121 -11.67 12.47 15.66
CA HIS A 121 -12.67 12.99 16.62
C HIS A 121 -13.21 11.89 17.53
N LYS A 122 -13.60 10.74 16.96
CA LYS A 122 -14.09 9.59 17.73
C LYS A 122 -13.04 9.07 18.71
N MET A 123 -11.78 9.02 18.31
CA MET A 123 -10.70 8.56 19.18
C MET A 123 -10.46 9.51 20.36
N VAL A 124 -10.48 10.83 20.13
CA VAL A 124 -10.38 11.83 21.21
C VAL A 124 -11.51 11.65 22.21
N HIS A 125 -12.75 11.57 21.73
CA HIS A 125 -13.93 11.40 22.58
C HIS A 125 -13.91 10.08 23.38
N LEU A 126 -13.54 8.97 22.75
CA LEU A 126 -13.44 7.66 23.42
C LEU A 126 -12.34 7.61 24.49
N MET A 127 -11.37 8.52 24.44
CA MET A 127 -10.33 8.68 25.46
C MET A 127 -10.74 9.64 26.58
N GLY A 128 -12.00 10.13 26.58
CA GLY A 128 -12.54 11.02 27.61
C GLY A 128 -12.09 12.46 27.48
N LEU A 129 -11.64 12.86 26.28
CA LEU A 129 -11.14 14.20 25.97
C LEU A 129 -12.04 14.87 24.94
N GLU A 130 -11.93 16.18 24.82
CA GLU A 130 -12.65 16.97 23.83
C GLU A 130 -11.71 17.50 22.73
N VAL A 131 -12.23 17.58 21.50
CA VAL A 131 -11.49 18.21 20.40
C VAL A 131 -11.53 19.72 20.57
N ARG A 132 -10.39 20.37 20.33
CA ARG A 132 -10.27 21.82 20.28
C ARG A 132 -10.53 22.30 18.85
N ASP A 133 -11.59 23.08 18.68
CA ASP A 133 -12.00 23.66 17.40
C ASP A 133 -12.67 25.05 17.61
N GLU A 134 -13.28 25.61 16.57
CA GLU A 134 -13.94 26.92 16.64
C GLU A 134 -15.17 26.91 17.57
N GLU A 135 -15.86 25.78 17.71
CA GLU A 135 -17.03 25.64 18.58
C GLU A 135 -16.63 25.35 20.03
N ASN A 136 -15.51 24.61 20.23
CA ASN A 136 -14.92 24.33 21.54
C ASN A 136 -13.46 24.81 21.63
N PRO A 137 -13.21 26.12 21.79
CA PRO A 137 -11.86 26.67 21.87
C PRO A 137 -11.08 26.21 23.12
N HIS A 138 -11.79 25.68 24.12
CA HIS A 138 -11.22 25.18 25.37
C HIS A 138 -11.01 23.66 25.39
N GLY A 139 -11.25 22.96 24.28
CA GLY A 139 -11.05 21.51 24.18
C GLY A 139 -9.60 21.07 24.46
N ASP A 140 -9.41 19.80 24.74
CA ASP A 140 -8.13 19.24 25.17
C ASP A 140 -7.14 19.05 24.01
N ILE A 141 -7.61 18.52 22.88
CA ILE A 141 -6.78 18.04 21.77
C ILE A 141 -7.05 18.81 20.48
N ASP A 142 -6.03 19.48 19.97
CA ASP A 142 -6.05 20.15 18.66
C ASP A 142 -5.83 19.14 17.49
N ILE A 143 -6.41 19.44 16.32
CA ILE A 143 -6.23 18.67 15.08
C ILE A 143 -5.55 19.55 14.03
N LYS A 144 -4.37 19.13 13.58
CA LYS A 144 -3.60 19.84 12.55
C LYS A 144 -3.59 19.11 11.22
N PHE A 145 -3.88 19.86 10.16
CA PHE A 145 -3.74 19.37 8.80
C PHE A 145 -2.30 19.50 8.30
N THR A 146 -1.69 18.39 7.90
CA THR A 146 -0.28 18.36 7.45
C THR A 146 -0.12 18.38 5.94
N GLY A 147 -1.22 18.27 5.18
CA GLY A 147 -1.19 18.02 3.75
C GLY A 147 -0.98 16.54 3.42
N LEU A 148 -1.37 16.16 2.20
CA LEU A 148 -1.14 14.82 1.66
C LEU A 148 0.35 14.57 1.46
N ARG A 149 0.79 13.37 1.80
CA ARG A 149 2.17 12.95 1.53
C ARG A 149 2.34 12.62 0.04
N PRO A 150 3.57 12.69 -0.49
CA PRO A 150 3.84 12.25 -1.85
C PRO A 150 3.36 10.82 -2.12
N GLY A 151 2.57 10.65 -3.18
CA GLY A 151 2.01 9.35 -3.56
C GLY A 151 0.83 8.88 -2.70
N GLU A 152 0.35 9.69 -1.77
CA GLU A 152 -0.87 9.41 -1.00
C GLU A 152 -2.12 9.82 -1.79
N LYS A 153 -3.17 8.99 -1.75
CA LYS A 153 -4.46 9.30 -2.35
C LYS A 153 -5.44 9.84 -1.32
N LEU A 154 -6.42 10.64 -1.76
CA LEU A 154 -7.56 11.03 -0.91
C LEU A 154 -8.42 9.82 -0.56
N ARG A 155 -8.72 8.99 -1.55
CA ARG A 155 -9.48 7.75 -1.43
C ARG A 155 -8.73 6.64 -2.14
N GLU A 156 -8.66 5.48 -1.51
CA GLU A 156 -8.09 4.27 -2.13
C GLU A 156 -9.19 3.54 -2.90
N GLU A 157 -8.86 2.97 -4.05
CA GLU A 157 -9.75 2.10 -4.79
C GLU A 157 -9.40 0.62 -4.54
N LEU A 158 -10.40 -0.27 -4.62
CA LEU A 158 -10.17 -1.72 -4.53
C LEU A 158 -10.05 -2.39 -5.91
N LEU A 159 -10.35 -1.68 -7.00
CA LEU A 159 -10.47 -2.22 -8.35
C LEU A 159 -9.89 -1.28 -9.40
N ILE A 160 -9.24 -1.85 -10.43
CA ILE A 160 -8.73 -1.08 -11.57
C ILE A 160 -9.85 -0.81 -12.60
N GLY A 161 -10.85 -1.70 -12.70
CA GLY A 161 -12.04 -1.55 -13.55
C GLY A 161 -13.32 -2.05 -12.86
N ASP A 162 -14.39 -2.24 -13.63
CA ASP A 162 -15.73 -2.53 -13.07
C ASP A 162 -16.09 -4.03 -13.02
N ASN A 163 -15.18 -4.90 -13.47
CA ASN A 163 -15.45 -6.33 -13.61
C ASN A 163 -15.12 -7.10 -12.33
N LEU A 164 -16.07 -7.07 -11.39
CA LEU A 164 -16.09 -7.96 -10.25
C LEU A 164 -17.01 -9.15 -10.49
N ILE A 165 -16.50 -10.34 -10.24
CA ILE A 165 -17.25 -11.58 -10.25
C ILE A 165 -17.41 -12.05 -8.81
N GLY A 166 -18.65 -12.30 -8.40
CA GLY A 166 -18.94 -12.88 -7.09
C GLY A 166 -18.33 -14.28 -6.95
N THR A 167 -17.88 -14.62 -5.75
CA THR A 167 -17.50 -16.01 -5.40
C THR A 167 -18.58 -16.66 -4.54
N GLU A 168 -18.36 -17.91 -4.14
CA GLU A 168 -19.23 -18.60 -3.17
C GLU A 168 -19.28 -17.90 -1.80
N HIS A 169 -18.30 -17.04 -1.50
CA HIS A 169 -18.24 -16.27 -0.25
C HIS A 169 -18.57 -14.79 -0.51
N SER A 170 -19.61 -14.26 0.15
CA SER A 170 -20.12 -12.90 -0.09
C SER A 170 -19.11 -11.78 0.14
N LYS A 171 -18.10 -12.01 0.98
CA LYS A 171 -17.01 -11.05 1.28
C LYS A 171 -15.75 -11.23 0.42
N ILE A 172 -15.73 -12.18 -0.51
CA ILE A 172 -14.59 -12.46 -1.38
C ILE A 172 -15.06 -12.35 -2.81
N LEU A 173 -14.46 -11.45 -3.57
CA LEU A 173 -14.82 -11.18 -4.95
C LEU A 173 -13.60 -11.48 -5.82
N ARG A 174 -13.80 -11.87 -7.07
CA ARG A 174 -12.75 -12.07 -8.06
C ARG A 174 -12.71 -10.85 -8.98
N ALA A 175 -11.57 -10.21 -9.11
CA ALA A 175 -11.36 -9.11 -10.04
C ALA A 175 -10.80 -9.63 -11.36
N GLU A 176 -11.44 -9.27 -12.47
CA GLU A 176 -10.87 -9.48 -13.80
C GLU A 176 -9.86 -8.37 -14.11
N GLU A 177 -8.60 -8.69 -13.87
CA GLU A 177 -7.50 -7.75 -14.05
C GLU A 177 -6.72 -8.05 -15.34
N ILE A 178 -6.16 -7.00 -15.94
CA ILE A 178 -5.24 -7.15 -17.07
C ILE A 178 -4.06 -8.01 -16.61
N LYS A 179 -3.83 -9.11 -17.31
CA LYS A 179 -2.68 -10.00 -17.10
C LYS A 179 -1.61 -9.79 -18.16
N MET A 180 -0.41 -10.24 -17.85
CA MET A 180 0.77 -10.16 -18.71
C MET A 180 1.35 -11.56 -18.87
N SER A 181 1.89 -11.89 -20.05
CA SER A 181 2.54 -13.20 -20.25
C SER A 181 3.82 -13.30 -19.43
N TRP A 182 4.28 -14.51 -19.15
CA TRP A 182 5.52 -14.70 -18.41
C TRP A 182 6.74 -14.13 -19.15
N GLU A 183 6.76 -14.19 -20.49
CA GLU A 183 7.82 -13.62 -21.31
C GLU A 183 7.91 -12.10 -21.16
N GLU A 184 6.77 -11.41 -21.24
CA GLU A 184 6.68 -9.96 -21.06
C GLU A 184 7.13 -9.55 -19.65
N VAL A 185 6.67 -10.27 -18.62
CA VAL A 185 7.09 -10.06 -17.22
C VAL A 185 8.59 -10.27 -17.06
N SER A 186 9.13 -11.33 -17.65
CA SER A 186 10.56 -11.68 -17.55
C SER A 186 11.46 -10.61 -18.14
N ILE A 187 11.03 -9.96 -19.22
CA ILE A 187 11.75 -8.82 -19.82
C ILE A 187 11.80 -7.64 -18.84
N ILE A 188 10.66 -7.27 -18.24
CA ILE A 188 10.58 -6.19 -17.26
C ILE A 188 11.47 -6.50 -16.05
N LEU A 189 11.41 -7.73 -15.53
CA LEU A 189 12.22 -8.17 -14.39
C LEU A 189 13.72 -8.12 -14.69
N SER A 190 14.14 -8.53 -15.88
CA SER A 190 15.55 -8.45 -16.31
C SER A 190 16.04 -7.00 -16.34
N GLN A 191 15.24 -6.09 -16.89
CA GLN A 191 15.55 -4.66 -16.92
C GLN A 191 15.62 -4.05 -15.51
N LEU A 192 14.67 -4.41 -14.64
CA LEU A 192 14.65 -3.96 -13.24
C LEU A 192 15.85 -4.47 -12.46
N ASN A 193 16.21 -5.76 -12.60
CA ASN A 193 17.38 -6.33 -11.92
C ASN A 193 18.66 -5.58 -12.31
N LYS A 194 18.86 -5.33 -13.60
CA LYS A 194 20.02 -4.54 -14.06
C LYS A 194 20.02 -3.12 -13.47
N ALA A 195 18.89 -2.43 -13.51
CA ALA A 195 18.79 -1.08 -12.97
C ALA A 195 19.00 -1.04 -11.44
N CYS A 196 18.53 -2.05 -10.72
CA CYS A 196 18.78 -2.23 -9.29
C CYS A 196 20.26 -2.49 -8.98
N ASP A 197 20.92 -3.36 -9.76
CA ASP A 197 22.35 -3.67 -9.60
C ASP A 197 23.24 -2.43 -9.82
N GLU A 198 22.82 -1.54 -10.72
CA GLU A 198 23.50 -0.28 -11.05
C GLU A 198 23.05 0.89 -10.15
N PHE A 199 22.10 0.68 -9.24
CA PHE A 199 21.45 1.73 -8.43
C PHE A 199 20.85 2.88 -9.27
N ASP A 200 20.43 2.59 -10.51
CA ASP A 200 19.82 3.57 -11.42
C ASP A 200 18.33 3.74 -11.10
N TYR A 201 18.04 4.52 -10.06
CA TYR A 201 16.68 4.85 -9.64
C TYR A 201 15.88 5.59 -10.72
N LYS A 202 16.53 6.29 -11.67
CA LYS A 202 15.84 6.94 -12.78
C LYS A 202 15.32 5.87 -13.73
N LYS A 203 16.15 4.89 -14.06
CA LYS A 203 15.77 3.78 -14.92
C LYS A 203 14.71 2.89 -14.27
N ILE A 204 14.82 2.59 -12.97
CA ILE A 204 13.77 1.86 -12.23
C ILE A 204 12.42 2.58 -12.38
N ARG A 205 12.39 3.90 -12.14
CA ARG A 205 11.16 4.67 -12.27
C ARG A 205 10.63 4.69 -13.69
N GLU A 206 11.50 4.84 -14.70
CA GLU A 206 11.14 4.78 -16.11
C GLU A 206 10.49 3.44 -16.48
N ILE A 207 11.07 2.32 -16.03
CA ILE A 207 10.52 0.99 -16.27
C ILE A 207 9.12 0.86 -15.65
N LEU A 208 8.95 1.29 -14.39
CA LEU A 208 7.64 1.26 -13.73
C LEU A 208 6.60 2.13 -14.45
N LEU A 209 6.99 3.33 -14.90
CA LEU A 209 6.12 4.26 -15.65
C LEU A 209 5.67 3.70 -17.00
N ASN A 210 6.58 3.03 -17.71
CA ASN A 210 6.32 2.51 -19.06
C ASN A 210 5.66 1.13 -19.06
N SER A 211 5.58 0.47 -17.91
CA SER A 211 4.90 -0.82 -17.79
C SER A 211 3.38 -0.68 -17.74
N ILE A 212 2.66 -1.76 -18.04
CA ILE A 212 1.19 -1.79 -18.03
C ILE A 212 0.56 -1.67 -16.63
N ILE A 213 1.37 -1.54 -15.58
CA ILE A 213 0.91 -1.49 -14.18
C ILE A 213 0.12 -0.21 -13.86
N GLY A 214 0.06 0.76 -14.78
CA GLY A 214 -0.72 1.98 -14.63
C GLY A 214 -0.15 2.95 -13.60
N PHE A 215 1.17 2.90 -13.35
CA PHE A 215 1.83 3.76 -12.37
C PHE A 215 1.80 5.22 -12.79
N LYS A 216 1.09 6.04 -12.01
CA LYS A 216 0.97 7.49 -12.22
C LYS A 216 1.42 8.21 -10.94
N PRO A 217 2.72 8.44 -10.76
CA PRO A 217 3.22 9.07 -9.54
C PRO A 217 2.66 10.48 -9.39
N SER A 218 2.11 10.79 -8.22
CA SER A 218 1.53 12.13 -7.97
C SER A 218 2.58 13.23 -7.80
N HIS A 219 3.85 12.85 -7.62
CA HIS A 219 4.97 13.77 -7.38
C HIS A 219 6.22 13.30 -8.14
N ALA A 220 7.22 14.19 -8.28
CA ALA A 220 8.54 13.87 -8.84
C ALA A 220 9.34 12.91 -7.92
N PHE A 221 10.66 12.81 -8.08
CA PHE A 221 11.47 11.94 -7.24
C PHE A 221 11.48 12.48 -5.79
N VAL A 222 10.83 11.73 -4.89
CA VAL A 222 10.72 12.03 -3.45
C VAL A 222 11.45 11.00 -2.58
N ASP A 223 12.20 10.09 -3.23
CA ASP A 223 12.96 9.04 -2.56
C ASP A 223 14.07 9.68 -1.71
N SER A 224 14.25 9.21 -0.47
CA SER A 224 15.27 9.73 0.44
C SER A 224 16.69 9.59 -0.13
N ILE A 225 16.97 8.55 -0.91
CA ILE A 225 18.24 8.34 -1.61
C ILE A 225 18.41 9.40 -2.71
N PHE A 226 17.33 9.71 -3.45
CA PHE A 226 17.37 10.78 -4.45
C PHE A 226 17.60 12.14 -3.81
N VAL A 227 16.83 12.47 -2.78
CA VAL A 227 16.97 13.73 -2.03
C VAL A 227 18.38 13.84 -1.45
N GLN A 228 18.93 12.76 -0.89
CA GLN A 228 20.31 12.72 -0.40
C GLN A 228 21.35 12.84 -1.52
N SER A 229 21.10 12.30 -2.71
CA SER A 229 22.01 12.42 -3.86
C SER A 229 22.08 13.84 -4.43
N MET A 230 21.02 14.64 -4.20
CA MET A 230 20.89 16.04 -4.63
C MET A 230 21.42 17.04 -3.58
N LEU A 231 21.70 16.60 -2.35
CA LEU A 231 22.29 17.45 -1.32
C LEU A 231 23.78 17.73 -1.63
N PRO A 232 24.26 18.97 -1.46
CA PRO A 232 25.69 19.28 -1.43
C PRO A 232 26.39 18.33 -0.45
N VAL A 233 27.64 17.93 -0.77
CA VAL A 233 28.40 16.95 0.03
C VAL A 233 28.46 17.32 1.51
N GLU A 234 28.49 18.61 1.82
CA GLU A 234 28.55 19.20 3.16
C GLU A 234 27.25 19.07 3.98
N LEU A 235 26.10 18.81 3.35
CA LEU A 235 24.79 18.68 3.99
C LEU A 235 24.29 17.23 4.03
N LYS A 236 25.10 16.26 3.60
CA LYS A 236 24.75 14.84 3.72
C LYS A 236 24.86 14.45 5.20
N PRO A 237 23.81 13.86 5.80
CA PRO A 237 23.87 13.45 7.20
C PRO A 237 25.03 12.47 7.44
N GLU A 238 25.86 12.74 8.45
CA GLU A 238 26.87 11.79 8.92
C GLU A 238 26.17 10.60 9.56
N GLY A 239 25.98 9.55 8.77
CA GLY A 239 25.26 8.35 9.17
C GLY A 239 24.41 7.86 8.01
N GLY A 240 24.90 6.84 7.31
CA GLY A 240 24.21 6.25 6.18
C GLY A 240 22.76 5.92 6.50
N SER A 241 21.88 6.10 5.50
CA SER A 241 20.52 5.58 5.53
C SER A 241 20.52 4.15 6.08
N LYS A 242 19.61 3.83 7.02
CA LYS A 242 19.46 2.48 7.58
C LYS A 242 19.31 1.40 6.50
N VAL A 243 18.95 1.78 5.27
CA VAL A 243 18.86 0.89 4.11
C VAL A 243 20.24 0.36 3.66
N SER A 244 21.31 1.13 3.86
CA SER A 244 22.69 0.70 3.52
C SER A 244 23.22 -0.44 4.40
N GLN A 245 22.59 -0.69 5.56
CA GLN A 245 22.95 -1.79 6.44
C GLN A 245 22.33 -3.14 6.04
N LEU A 246 21.41 -3.17 5.07
CA LEU A 246 20.72 -4.39 4.63
C LEU A 246 21.39 -5.12 3.46
N TYR A 247 22.42 -4.53 2.85
CA TYR A 247 23.12 -5.14 1.72
C TYR A 247 24.52 -5.60 2.14
N PRO A 248 24.89 -6.88 1.92
CA PRO A 248 26.26 -7.30 2.11
C PRO A 248 27.15 -6.49 1.17
N LYS A 249 28.22 -5.91 1.72
CA LYS A 249 29.24 -5.22 0.92
C LYS A 249 29.75 -6.21 -0.13
N LYS A 250 29.58 -5.89 -1.42
CA LYS A 250 30.27 -6.60 -2.50
C LYS A 250 31.78 -6.44 -2.23
N ASN A 251 32.46 -7.54 -1.93
CA ASN A 251 33.92 -7.63 -1.94
C ASN A 251 34.40 -7.65 -3.39
#